data_AF-A0A7X8SX82-F1
#
_entry.id   AF-A0A7X8SX82-F1
#
_cell.length_a   1.000
_cell.length_b   1.000
_cell.length_c   1.000
_cell.angle_alpha   90.00
_cell.angle_beta   90.00
_cell.angle_gamma   90.00
#
_symmetry.space_group_name_H-M   'P 1'
#
loop_
_entity.id
_entity.type
_entity.pdbx_description
1 polymer ?
#
loop_
_entity_poly.entity_id
_entity_poly.type
_entity_poly.pdbx_seq_one_letter_code
_entity_poly.pdbx_strand_id
1 'polypeptide(L)'
;MREEKLRETKEIAETIRQLAKPGMKPKALIDAVRQRYPDATKKDVARAAFLSVIMAAEYDPEDTQALHDIAMSARDEDDGEP
;
A
#
# COMPACT_ATOMS: atom_id res chain seq x y z
N MET A 1 14.53 16.49 1.86
CA MET A 1 13.54 16.04 2.87
C MET A 1 12.18 15.66 2.26
N ARG A 2 11.34 16.58 1.75
CA ARG A 2 9.99 16.20 1.22
C ARG A 2 10.02 15.38 -0.08
N GLU A 3 10.90 15.73 -1.02
CA GLU A 3 10.99 15.02 -2.31
C GLU A 3 11.58 13.62 -2.18
N GLU A 4 12.52 13.43 -1.25
CA GLU A 4 13.12 12.14 -0.93
C GLU A 4 12.08 11.19 -0.34
N LYS A 5 11.28 11.68 0.61
CA LYS A 5 10.18 10.91 1.19
C LYS A 5 9.09 10.56 0.17
N LEU A 6 8.84 11.44 -0.80
CA LEU A 6 7.93 11.15 -1.91
C LEU A 6 8.50 10.08 -2.85
N ARG A 7 9.81 10.12 -3.12
CA ARG A 7 10.51 9.12 -3.93
C ARG A 7 10.44 7.74 -3.28
N GLU A 8 10.76 7.66 -2.00
CA GLU A 8 10.65 6.42 -1.21
C GLU A 8 9.21 5.88 -1.21
N THR A 9 8.22 6.76 -1.04
CA THR A 9 6.80 6.36 -1.10
C THR A 9 6.43 5.76 -2.47
N LYS A 10 6.98 6.29 -3.57
CA LYS A 10 6.78 5.76 -4.92
C LYS A 10 7.43 4.39 -5.10
N GLU A 11 8.65 4.21 -4.61
CA GLU A 11 9.35 2.91 -4.68
C GLU A 11 8.62 1.83 -3.87
N ILE A 12 8.11 2.19 -2.69
CA ILE A 12 7.25 1.32 -1.89
C ILE A 12 5.95 1.01 -2.65
N ALA A 13 5.34 1.98 -3.33
CA ALA A 13 4.10 1.79 -4.09
C ALA A 13 4.30 0.82 -5.27
N GLU A 14 5.40 0.96 -6.02
CA GLU A 14 5.75 0.01 -7.08
C GLU A 14 6.00 -1.41 -6.52
N THR A 15 6.66 -1.51 -5.37
CA THR A 15 6.84 -2.79 -4.69
C THR A 15 5.51 -3.40 -4.26
N ILE A 16 4.60 -2.59 -3.70
CA ILE A 16 3.25 -3.03 -3.32
C ILE A 16 2.51 -3.59 -4.54
N ARG A 17 2.55 -2.90 -5.69
CA ARG A 17 1.93 -3.39 -6.93
C ARG A 17 2.45 -4.77 -7.36
N GLN A 18 3.75 -5.02 -7.21
CA GLN A 18 4.36 -6.32 -7.55
C GLN A 18 4.04 -7.43 -6.56
N LEU A 19 3.81 -7.08 -5.29
CA LEU A 19 3.57 -8.03 -4.21
C LEU A 19 2.08 -8.34 -4.00
N ALA A 20 1.21 -7.36 -4.25
CA ALA A 20 -0.22 -7.47 -4.06
C ALA A 20 -0.81 -8.53 -4.99
N LYS A 21 -1.64 -9.40 -4.41
CA LYS A 21 -2.38 -10.44 -5.13
C LYS A 21 -3.83 -10.43 -4.67
N PRO A 22 -4.80 -10.79 -5.53
CA PRO A 22 -6.18 -10.97 -5.12
C PRO A 22 -6.28 -11.91 -3.91
N GLY A 23 -7.02 -11.50 -2.87
CA GLY A 23 -7.20 -12.26 -1.63
C GLY A 23 -6.04 -12.20 -0.63
N MET A 24 -5.00 -11.41 -0.88
CA MET A 24 -3.90 -11.20 0.08
C MET A 24 -4.37 -10.37 1.29
N LYS A 25 -3.99 -10.79 2.50
CA LYS A 25 -4.31 -10.06 3.73
C LYS A 25 -3.43 -8.81 3.89
N PRO A 26 -3.95 -7.68 4.40
CA PRO A 26 -3.18 -6.45 4.60
C PRO A 26 -1.90 -6.67 5.43
N LYS A 27 -1.97 -7.48 6.49
CA LYS A 27 -0.80 -7.81 7.32
C LYS A 27 0.31 -8.51 6.53
N ALA A 28 -0.04 -9.46 5.66
CA ALA A 28 0.93 -10.17 4.85
C ALA A 28 1.62 -9.24 3.85
N LEU A 29 0.88 -8.26 3.31
CA LEU A 29 1.45 -7.25 2.42
C LEU A 29 2.42 -6.33 3.18
N ILE A 30 2.04 -5.87 4.37
CA ILE A 30 2.91 -5.04 5.23
C ILE A 30 4.19 -5.78 5.59
N ASP A 31 4.09 -7.05 5.99
CA ASP A 31 5.26 -7.86 6.35
C ASP A 31 6.17 -8.09 5.12
N ALA A 32 5.61 -8.34 3.94
CA ALA A 32 6.38 -8.51 2.71
C ALA A 32 7.08 -7.21 2.27
N VAL A 33 6.43 -6.05 2.43
CA VAL A 33 7.02 -4.74 2.15
C VAL A 33 8.15 -4.44 3.14
N ARG A 34 7.95 -4.71 4.43
CA ARG A 34 8.97 -4.49 5.48
C ARG A 34 10.22 -5.35 5.33
N GLN A 35 10.13 -6.51 4.67
CA GLN A 35 11.32 -7.29 4.33
C GLN A 35 12.25 -6.54 3.37
N ARG A 36 11.70 -5.66 2.51
CA ARG A 36 12.49 -4.84 1.57
C ARG A 36 12.76 -3.43 2.09
N TYR A 37 11.86 -2.89 2.91
CA TYR A 37 11.94 -1.57 3.51
C TYR A 37 11.76 -1.68 5.04
N PRO A 38 12.83 -2.05 5.79
CA PRO A 38 12.73 -2.32 7.23
C PRO A 38 12.23 -1.11 8.04
N ASP A 39 12.56 0.10 7.59
CA ASP A 39 12.19 1.35 8.24
C ASP A 39 10.77 1.83 7.88
N ALA A 40 10.08 1.15 6.95
CA ALA A 40 8.74 1.54 6.52
C ALA A 40 7.71 1.33 7.65
N THR A 41 7.10 2.44 8.07
CA THR A 41 6.01 2.39 9.05
C THR A 41 4.72 1.88 8.40
N LYS A 42 3.77 1.38 9.21
CA LYS A 42 2.44 0.97 8.71
C LYS A 42 1.76 2.11 7.90
N LYS A 43 1.96 3.36 8.33
CA LYS A 43 1.43 4.57 7.67
C LYS A 43 2.11 4.87 6.34
N ASP A 44 3.38 4.52 6.17
CA ASP A 44 4.08 4.69 4.89
C ASP A 44 3.62 3.62 3.89
N VAL A 45 3.47 2.38 4.34
CA VAL A 45 2.93 1.28 3.52
C VAL A 45 1.49 1.57 3.09
N ALA A 46 0.62 2.04 3.99
CA ALA A 46 -0.75 2.40 3.65
C ALA A 46 -0.81 3.54 2.61
N ARG A 47 -0.01 4.61 2.79
CA ARG A 47 0.06 5.71 1.81
C ARG A 47 0.57 5.25 0.45
N ALA A 48 1.58 4.39 0.44
CA ALA A 48 2.11 3.80 -0.79
C ALA A 48 1.10 2.87 -1.47
N ALA A 49 0.30 2.11 -0.72
CA ALA A 49 -0.77 1.30 -1.26
C ALA A 49 -1.84 2.17 -1.94
N PHE A 50 -2.31 3.24 -1.29
CA PHE A 50 -3.23 4.21 -1.90
C PHE A 50 -2.65 4.86 -3.15
N LEU A 51 -1.37 5.24 -3.12
CA LEU A 51 -0.69 5.78 -4.29
C LEU A 51 -0.65 4.77 -5.43
N SER A 52 -0.41 3.49 -5.13
CA SER A 52 -0.49 2.41 -6.12
C SER A 52 -1.89 2.26 -6.72
N VAL A 53 -2.98 2.44 -5.94
CA VAL A 53 -4.37 2.46 -6.46
C VAL A 53 -4.52 3.56 -7.49
N ILE A 54 -4.13 4.79 -7.13
CA ILE A 54 -4.29 5.98 -7.96
C ILE A 54 -3.49 5.81 -9.26
N MET A 55 -2.27 5.30 -9.15
CA MET A 55 -1.42 4.99 -10.31
C MET A 55 -1.99 3.85 -11.15
N ALA A 56 -2.65 2.85 -10.56
CA ALA A 56 -3.30 1.78 -11.33
C ALA A 56 -4.57 2.28 -12.04
N ALA A 57 -5.33 3.18 -11.42
CA ALA A 57 -6.55 3.77 -11.98
C ALA A 57 -6.33 4.59 -13.25
N GLU A 58 -5.13 5.12 -13.46
CA GLU A 58 -4.75 5.74 -14.73
C GLU A 58 -4.56 4.73 -15.88
N TYR A 59 -4.43 3.42 -15.60
CA TYR A 59 -4.03 2.40 -16.58
C TYR A 59 -4.94 1.16 -16.65
N ASP A 60 -5.63 0.74 -15.58
CA ASP A 60 -6.49 -0.46 -15.57
C ASP A 60 -7.59 -0.45 -14.45
N PRO A 61 -8.89 -0.56 -14.79
CA PRO A 61 -9.97 -0.53 -13.81
C PRO A 61 -10.05 -1.78 -12.89
N GLU A 62 -9.55 -2.95 -13.29
CA GLU A 62 -9.60 -4.15 -12.43
C GLU A 62 -8.58 -4.11 -11.29
N ASP A 63 -7.36 -3.63 -11.56
CA ASP A 63 -6.31 -3.41 -10.54
C ASP A 63 -6.75 -2.35 -9.51
N THR A 64 -7.54 -1.36 -9.95
CA THR A 64 -8.03 -0.26 -9.11
C THR A 64 -8.94 -0.75 -8.00
N GLN A 65 -9.86 -1.68 -8.31
CA GLN A 65 -10.83 -2.19 -7.34
C GLN A 65 -10.14 -3.01 -6.25
N ALA A 66 -9.23 -3.91 -6.62
CA ALA A 66 -8.50 -4.74 -5.67
C ALA A 66 -7.67 -3.91 -4.69
N LEU A 67 -7.00 -2.86 -5.18
CA LEU A 67 -6.21 -1.98 -4.33
C LEU A 67 -7.10 -1.09 -3.45
N HIS A 68 -8.25 -0.63 -3.94
CA HIS A 68 -9.21 0.17 -3.17
C HIS A 68 -9.73 -0.60 -1.95
N ASP A 69 -10.08 -1.88 -2.10
CA ASP A 69 -10.61 -2.72 -1.02
C ASP A 69 -9.56 -2.98 0.07
N ILE A 70 -8.28 -3.16 -0.33
CA ILE A 70 -7.15 -3.27 0.60
C ILE A 70 -6.97 -1.98 1.40
N ALA A 71 -7.12 -0.84 0.75
CA ALA A 71 -6.87 0.46 1.35
C ALA A 71 -7.98 0.86 2.35
N MET A 72 -9.24 0.52 2.05
CA MET A 72 -10.36 0.69 3.00
C MET A 72 -10.22 -0.25 4.21
N SER A 73 -9.90 -1.52 3.98
CA SER A 73 -9.72 -2.49 5.07
C SER A 73 -8.58 -2.11 6.03
N ALA A 74 -7.50 -1.52 5.49
CA ALA A 74 -6.38 -1.05 6.30
C ALA A 74 -6.72 0.21 7.14
N ARG A 75 -7.78 0.94 6.79
CA ARG A 75 -8.28 2.11 7.50
C ARG A 75 -9.22 1.70 8.65
N ASP A 76 -10.14 0.77 8.40
CA ASP A 76 -11.13 0.35 9.41
C ASP A 76 -10.49 -0.44 10.57
N GLU A 77 -9.34 -1.09 10.35
CA GLU A 77 -8.55 -1.71 11.45
C GLU A 77 -7.89 -0.68 12.40
N ASP A 78 -8.03 0.63 12.17
CA ASP A 78 -7.51 1.72 13.02
C ASP A 78 -8.62 2.38 13.89
N ASP A 79 -9.92 2.10 13.61
CA ASP A 79 -11.08 2.67 14.33
C ASP A 79 -11.65 1.73 15.43
N GLY A 80 -10.85 0.74 15.85
CA GLY A 80 -11.19 -0.21 16.92
C GLY A 80 -10.29 -0.08 18.14
N GLU A 81 -10.38 1.02 18.87
CA GLU A 81 -9.85 1.13 20.23
C GLU A 81 -10.94 0.64 21.21
N PRO A 82 -10.64 -0.22 22.21
CA PRO A 82 -11.57 -0.51 23.31
C PRO A 82 -11.74 0.68 24.27
#